data_AF-A0A815JEF3-F1
#
_entry.id   AF-A0A815JEF3-F1
#
_cell.length_a   1.000
_cell.length_b   1.000
_cell.length_c   1.000
_cell.angle_alpha   90.00
_cell.angle_beta   90.00
_cell.angle_gamma   90.00
#
_symmetry.space_group_name_H-M   'P 1'
#
loop_
_entity.id
_entity.type
_entity.pdbx_description
1 polymer ?
#
loop_
_entity_poly.entity_id
_entity_poly.type
_entity_poly.pdbx_seq_one_letter_code
_entity_poly.pdbx_strand_id
1 'polypeptide(L)'
;MHQTENVSADLIAIPEASMDSMNDKDRCWSRMFKVVIVLLMLSLLVAGITISVIYLTRISNSTCTSTGTGFLPNDTTRSPLLNNISDETTRITSTLFTTENPCQITNPCQNGGSCHPRGMNETVCSCPDYYYGLRCEQTNVTTDKLIISRVLSRNIWPNALAVIDVTGSMIGCATTIVQWMKPLHRSTTINMYVFFNDGDNKNDTSKVINATGGIYAVNATNISEVLHMMNYAASKGNGGDDPENDIEALLYGINRCPLCKNIIHIADNAATPRDLVLLPSLKNKRIKVIPCQVSSNINPALIDIARRTNGSLHTLEQDIYDFPMNTSG
;
A
#
# COMPACT_ATOMS: atom_id res chain seq x y z
N MET A 1 -30.78 25.73 -44.31
CA MET A 1 -29.78 24.71 -44.69
C MET A 1 -28.44 25.13 -44.11
N HIS A 2 -28.01 24.51 -43.02
CA HIS A 2 -26.59 24.29 -42.74
C HIS A 2 -26.48 23.05 -41.86
N GLN A 3 -25.59 22.17 -42.29
CA GLN A 3 -25.42 20.79 -41.90
C GLN A 3 -24.81 20.67 -40.50
N THR A 4 -25.32 19.75 -39.70
CA THR A 4 -24.67 19.22 -38.49
C THR A 4 -23.79 18.04 -38.90
N GLU A 5 -22.50 18.09 -38.57
CA GLU A 5 -21.56 17.00 -38.77
C GLU A 5 -21.88 15.83 -37.81
N ASN A 6 -22.07 14.64 -38.38
CA ASN A 6 -22.13 13.38 -37.65
C ASN A 6 -20.70 12.84 -37.47
N VAL A 7 -20.26 12.67 -36.23
CA VAL A 7 -19.06 11.89 -35.92
C VAL A 7 -19.50 10.48 -35.52
N SER A 8 -19.18 9.51 -36.38
CA SER A 8 -19.31 8.07 -36.13
C SER A 8 -18.21 7.62 -35.18
N ALA A 9 -18.56 7.04 -34.04
CA ALA A 9 -17.62 6.33 -33.18
C ALA A 9 -17.70 4.83 -33.49
N ASP A 10 -16.63 4.28 -34.06
CA ASP A 10 -16.46 2.85 -34.29
C ASP A 10 -16.43 2.09 -32.95
N LEU A 11 -17.27 1.05 -32.84
CA LEU A 11 -17.28 0.13 -31.70
C LEU A 11 -16.02 -0.74 -31.69
N ILE A 12 -15.22 -0.60 -30.64
CA ILE A 12 -14.17 -1.57 -30.29
C ILE A 12 -14.85 -2.79 -29.65
N ALA A 13 -14.81 -3.93 -30.33
CA ALA A 13 -15.24 -5.22 -29.79
C ALA A 13 -14.29 -5.67 -28.66
N ILE A 14 -14.85 -5.98 -27.48
CA ILE A 14 -14.13 -6.61 -26.36
C ILE A 14 -14.23 -8.13 -26.54
N PRO A 15 -13.13 -8.91 -26.43
CA PRO A 15 -13.19 -10.36 -26.60
C PRO A 15 -13.91 -11.03 -25.42
N GLU A 16 -14.74 -12.03 -25.72
CA GLU A 16 -15.32 -12.92 -24.72
C GLU A 16 -14.23 -13.72 -24.01
N ALA A 17 -13.92 -13.38 -22.76
CA ALA A 17 -13.13 -14.23 -21.88
C ALA A 17 -14.02 -15.37 -21.37
N SER A 18 -13.58 -16.61 -21.59
CA SER A 18 -14.25 -17.85 -21.17
C SER A 18 -14.59 -17.86 -19.68
N MET A 19 -15.86 -18.12 -19.37
CA MET A 19 -16.45 -18.04 -18.03
C MET A 19 -16.12 -19.23 -17.10
N ASP A 20 -15.07 -19.99 -17.40
CA ASP A 20 -14.75 -21.28 -16.74
C ASP A 20 -13.62 -21.21 -15.69
N SER A 21 -13.03 -20.04 -15.42
CA SER A 21 -11.91 -19.92 -14.46
C SER A 21 -12.16 -19.00 -13.25
N MET A 22 -13.41 -18.63 -12.95
CA MET A 22 -13.74 -17.76 -11.81
C MET A 22 -14.12 -18.56 -10.55
N ASN A 23 -13.56 -18.16 -9.40
CA ASN A 23 -13.88 -18.75 -8.10
C ASN A 23 -15.34 -18.44 -7.67
N ASP A 24 -15.86 -19.20 -6.71
CA ASP A 24 -17.28 -19.13 -6.30
C ASP A 24 -17.71 -17.78 -5.67
N LYS A 25 -16.78 -16.98 -5.14
CA LYS A 25 -17.10 -15.64 -4.62
C LYS A 25 -17.38 -14.66 -5.76
N ASP A 26 -16.59 -14.71 -6.83
CA ASP A 26 -16.74 -13.80 -7.97
C ASP A 26 -18.00 -14.13 -8.79
N ARG A 27 -18.39 -15.41 -8.81
CA ARG A 27 -19.66 -15.89 -9.40
C ARG A 27 -20.89 -15.30 -8.70
N CYS A 28 -20.78 -15.04 -7.39
CA CYS A 28 -21.85 -14.46 -6.57
C CYS A 28 -21.95 -12.93 -6.73
N TRP A 29 -20.82 -12.24 -6.86
CA TRP A 29 -20.76 -10.79 -7.14
C TRP A 29 -21.33 -10.43 -8.51
N SER A 30 -21.03 -11.22 -9.54
CA SER A 30 -21.60 -11.03 -10.90
C SER A 30 -23.14 -11.13 -10.91
N ARG A 31 -23.71 -12.00 -10.07
CA ARG A 31 -25.18 -12.15 -9.94
C ARG A 31 -25.83 -11.00 -9.16
N MET A 32 -25.18 -10.50 -8.09
CA MET A 32 -25.68 -9.31 -7.37
C MET A 32 -25.61 -8.05 -8.24
N PHE A 33 -24.57 -7.90 -9.06
CA PHE A 33 -24.44 -6.77 -9.99
C PHE A 33 -25.58 -6.71 -11.01
N LYS A 34 -26.03 -7.87 -11.50
CA LYS A 34 -27.19 -7.97 -12.40
C LYS A 34 -28.51 -7.56 -11.73
N VAL A 35 -28.71 -7.88 -10.45
CA VAL A 35 -29.91 -7.46 -9.69
C VAL A 35 -29.91 -5.94 -9.46
N VAL A 36 -28.75 -5.36 -9.15
CA VAL A 36 -28.61 -3.91 -8.96
C VAL A 36 -28.88 -3.16 -10.27
N ILE A 37 -28.42 -3.68 -11.41
CA ILE A 37 -28.71 -3.10 -12.74
C ILE A 37 -30.21 -3.17 -13.05
N VAL A 38 -30.90 -4.28 -12.76
CA VAL A 38 -32.36 -4.39 -12.98
C VAL A 38 -33.14 -3.41 -12.10
N LEU A 39 -32.74 -3.22 -10.84
CA LEU A 39 -33.37 -2.27 -9.93
C LEU A 39 -33.13 -0.80 -10.35
N LEU A 40 -31.92 -0.48 -10.84
CA LEU A 40 -31.62 0.83 -11.42
C LEU A 40 -32.43 1.08 -12.70
N MET A 41 -32.56 0.08 -13.58
CA MET A 41 -33.36 0.18 -14.80
C MET A 41 -34.86 0.38 -14.50
N LEU A 42 -35.41 -0.29 -13.47
CA LEU A 42 -36.79 -0.05 -13.01
C LEU A 42 -36.98 1.37 -12.46
N SER A 43 -35.99 1.90 -11.73
CA SER A 43 -36.05 3.28 -11.22
C SER A 43 -36.02 4.35 -12.32
N LEU A 44 -35.32 4.08 -13.43
CA LEU A 44 -35.23 4.96 -14.59
C LEU A 44 -36.48 4.90 -15.49
N LEU A 45 -37.17 3.75 -15.54
CA LEU A 45 -38.47 3.62 -16.20
C LEU A 45 -39.57 4.42 -15.48
N VAL A 46 -39.56 4.48 -14.15
CA VAL A 46 -40.46 5.33 -13.35
C VAL A 46 -40.17 6.82 -13.56
N ALA A 47 -38.94 7.17 -13.96
CA ALA A 47 -38.51 8.52 -14.32
C ALA A 47 -38.75 8.89 -15.80
N GLY A 48 -39.39 8.02 -16.59
CA GLY A 48 -39.76 8.30 -17.99
C GLY A 48 -38.61 8.24 -19.00
N ILE A 49 -37.47 7.66 -18.64
CA ILE A 49 -36.32 7.50 -19.54
C ILE A 49 -36.36 6.11 -20.17
N THR A 50 -36.61 6.03 -21.47
CA THR A 50 -36.59 4.76 -22.21
C THR A 50 -35.18 4.45 -22.71
N ILE A 51 -34.56 3.41 -22.18
CA ILE A 51 -33.31 2.84 -22.72
C ILE A 51 -33.66 1.49 -23.34
N SER A 52 -33.47 1.37 -24.66
CA SER A 52 -33.67 0.09 -25.36
C SER A 52 -32.38 -0.70 -25.36
N VAL A 53 -32.31 -1.78 -24.56
CA VAL A 53 -31.27 -2.80 -24.69
C VAL A 53 -31.95 -4.16 -24.78
N ILE A 54 -31.77 -4.84 -25.90
CA ILE A 54 -32.23 -6.22 -26.11
C ILE A 54 -31.24 -7.14 -25.39
N TYR A 55 -31.70 -7.87 -24.39
CA TYR A 55 -30.92 -8.96 -23.79
C TYR A 55 -31.77 -10.23 -23.71
N LEU A 56 -31.35 -11.26 -24.44
CA LEU A 56 -31.89 -12.62 -24.31
C LEU A 56 -31.28 -13.25 -23.05
N THR A 57 -32.10 -13.63 -22.07
CA THR A 57 -31.65 -14.55 -21.02
C THR A 57 -32.58 -15.75 -20.91
N ARG A 58 -32.00 -16.95 -21.05
CA ARG A 58 -32.57 -18.19 -20.48
C ARG A 58 -32.34 -18.14 -18.96
N ILE A 59 -33.41 -18.24 -18.19
CA ILE A 59 -33.35 -18.37 -16.73
C ILE A 59 -33.27 -19.88 -16.40
N SER A 60 -32.17 -20.33 -15.80
CA SER A 60 -32.15 -21.60 -15.06
C SER A 60 -32.13 -21.29 -13.56
N ASN A 61 -33.16 -21.73 -12.85
CA ASN A 61 -33.24 -21.61 -11.39
C ASN A 61 -32.27 -22.59 -10.72
N SER A 62 -31.32 -22.06 -9.96
CA SER A 62 -30.60 -22.84 -8.95
C SER A 62 -30.19 -21.94 -7.78
N THR A 63 -30.69 -22.30 -6.60
CA THR A 63 -30.40 -21.69 -5.29
C THR A 63 -29.02 -22.09 -4.81
N CYS A 64 -28.25 -21.15 -4.26
CA CYS A 64 -26.95 -21.43 -3.64
C CYS A 64 -27.16 -21.70 -2.13
N THR A 65 -26.90 -22.93 -1.69
CA THR A 65 -26.78 -23.30 -0.27
C THR A 65 -25.35 -23.68 0.03
N SER A 66 -24.71 -23.01 1.00
CA SER A 66 -23.36 -23.32 1.45
C SER A 66 -23.39 -24.46 2.48
N THR A 67 -23.15 -25.70 2.05
CA THR A 67 -22.75 -26.78 2.96
C THR A 67 -21.89 -27.80 2.20
N GLY A 68 -20.62 -27.89 2.59
CA GLY A 68 -19.65 -28.83 2.01
C GLY A 68 -18.61 -29.25 3.04
N THR A 69 -19.04 -29.83 4.15
CA THR A 69 -18.16 -30.65 5.01
C THR A 69 -18.30 -32.10 4.57
N GLY A 70 -17.27 -32.59 3.89
CA GLY A 70 -17.12 -34.00 3.52
C GLY A 70 -16.69 -34.85 4.72
N PHE A 71 -17.57 -35.79 5.06
CA PHE A 71 -17.44 -37.00 5.86
C PHE A 71 -16.02 -37.56 6.18
N LEU A 72 -15.82 -37.87 7.47
CA LEU A 72 -15.08 -39.05 7.94
C LEU A 72 -15.99 -39.82 8.92
N PRO A 73 -16.07 -41.16 8.88
CA PRO A 73 -16.90 -41.93 9.81
C PRO A 73 -16.21 -42.07 11.17
N ASN A 74 -16.99 -41.80 12.22
CA ASN A 74 -16.70 -42.17 13.61
C ASN A 74 -16.79 -43.70 13.73
N ASP A 75 -15.71 -44.34 14.19
CA ASP A 75 -15.81 -45.59 14.94
C ASP A 75 -15.25 -45.35 16.35
N THR A 76 -16.17 -45.30 17.30
CA THR A 76 -15.90 -45.21 18.73
C THR A 76 -16.12 -46.57 19.35
N THR A 77 -15.04 -47.24 19.75
CA THR A 77 -15.07 -48.18 20.87
C THR A 77 -13.94 -47.84 21.83
N ARG A 78 -14.27 -47.85 23.13
CA ARG A 78 -13.46 -47.33 24.23
C ARG A 78 -13.00 -48.49 25.11
N SER A 79 -11.75 -48.38 25.57
CA SER A 79 -11.22 -48.82 26.90
C SER A 79 -10.72 -50.28 27.05
N PRO A 80 -9.84 -50.59 28.05
CA PRO A 80 -8.56 -49.97 28.41
C PRO A 80 -7.45 -51.00 28.86
N LEU A 81 -6.23 -50.49 29.12
CA LEU A 81 -5.14 -51.06 29.97
C LEU A 81 -4.42 -52.35 29.52
N LEU A 82 -3.10 -52.24 29.22
CA LEU A 82 -2.03 -53.09 29.81
C LEU A 82 -0.61 -52.61 29.39
N ASN A 83 0.00 -51.89 30.32
CA ASN A 83 1.40 -51.84 30.76
C ASN A 83 2.55 -52.49 29.94
N ASN A 84 3.59 -51.67 29.75
CA ASN A 84 5.04 -51.96 29.88
C ASN A 84 5.63 -53.25 29.28
N ILE A 85 6.32 -53.11 28.15
CA ILE A 85 7.50 -53.93 27.80
C ILE A 85 8.60 -53.01 27.21
N SER A 86 9.66 -52.83 28.00
CA SER A 86 11.09 -52.48 27.71
C SER A 86 11.43 -51.84 26.35
N ASP A 87 11.85 -50.58 26.26
CA ASP A 87 13.12 -49.96 26.72
C ASP A 87 14.42 -50.45 26.04
N GLU A 88 14.36 -50.97 24.82
CA GLU A 88 15.57 -51.16 24.00
C GLU A 88 15.41 -50.87 22.49
N THR A 89 14.18 -50.88 21.98
CA THR A 89 13.88 -50.58 20.56
C THR A 89 13.83 -49.07 20.25
N THR A 90 13.75 -48.21 21.26
CA THR A 90 13.57 -46.74 21.10
C THR A 90 14.89 -46.02 20.79
N ARG A 91 16.05 -46.65 21.00
CA ARG A 91 17.36 -46.02 20.74
C ARG A 91 17.85 -46.13 19.29
N ILE A 92 17.26 -47.01 18.47
CA ILE A 92 17.71 -47.21 17.08
C ILE A 92 16.85 -46.41 16.08
N THR A 93 15.67 -45.94 16.48
CA THR A 93 14.80 -45.11 15.63
C THR A 93 14.97 -43.60 15.82
N SER A 94 15.80 -43.17 16.78
CA SER A 94 16.03 -41.75 17.09
C SER A 94 17.03 -41.04 16.16
N THR A 95 17.71 -41.75 15.25
CA THR A 95 18.83 -41.18 14.46
C THR A 95 18.59 -41.05 12.96
N LEU A 96 17.36 -41.23 12.45
CA LEU A 96 17.11 -41.19 10.99
C LEU A 96 15.94 -40.34 10.47
N PHE A 97 15.16 -39.67 11.31
CA PHE A 97 14.15 -38.73 10.79
C PHE A 97 14.02 -37.49 11.67
N THR A 98 14.96 -36.56 11.56
CA THR A 98 14.65 -35.16 11.84
C THR A 98 13.80 -34.67 10.68
N THR A 99 12.47 -34.67 10.86
CA THR A 99 11.56 -33.94 9.98
C THR A 99 11.78 -32.45 10.21
N GLU A 100 12.88 -31.92 9.68
CA GLU A 100 13.19 -30.49 9.80
C GLU A 100 12.13 -29.71 9.02
N ASN A 101 11.57 -28.69 9.66
CA ASN A 101 10.55 -27.86 9.04
C ASN A 101 11.16 -27.16 7.82
N PRO A 102 10.66 -27.39 6.59
CA PRO A 102 11.25 -26.83 5.38
C PRO A 102 11.23 -25.29 5.34
N CYS A 103 10.36 -24.65 6.14
CA CYS A 103 10.36 -23.20 6.33
C CYS A 103 11.52 -22.66 7.18
N GLN A 104 12.18 -23.51 7.98
CA GLN A 104 13.25 -23.10 8.90
C GLN A 104 14.67 -23.33 8.34
N ILE A 105 14.84 -24.22 7.36
CA ILE A 105 16.13 -24.46 6.71
C ILE A 105 16.44 -23.31 5.74
N THR A 106 15.50 -22.99 4.86
CA THR A 106 15.57 -21.86 3.93
C THR A 106 14.15 -21.37 3.68
N ASN A 107 13.76 -20.19 4.16
CA ASN A 107 12.43 -19.66 3.87
C ASN A 107 12.30 -19.42 2.35
N PRO A 108 11.45 -20.19 1.63
CA PRO A 108 11.34 -20.07 0.18
C PRO A 108 10.53 -18.85 -0.24
N CYS A 109 9.74 -18.25 0.66
CA CYS A 109 8.87 -17.13 0.38
C CYS A 109 9.70 -15.83 0.23
N GLN A 110 9.53 -15.18 -0.91
CA GLN A 110 10.13 -13.89 -1.22
C GLN A 110 9.24 -12.76 -0.69
N ASN A 111 9.76 -11.53 -0.74
CA ASN A 111 9.01 -10.33 -0.42
C ASN A 111 8.25 -10.46 0.91
N GLY A 112 8.92 -10.90 1.98
CA GLY A 112 8.31 -11.03 3.31
C GLY A 112 7.06 -11.91 3.39
N GLY A 113 6.89 -12.88 2.48
CA GLY A 113 5.82 -13.88 2.59
C GLY A 113 6.01 -14.81 3.77
N SER A 114 4.88 -15.22 4.35
CA SER A 114 4.86 -16.17 5.48
C SER A 114 4.90 -17.59 4.96
N CYS A 115 5.89 -18.37 5.38
CA CYS A 115 6.02 -19.78 5.00
C CYS A 115 5.22 -20.67 5.95
N HIS A 116 4.44 -21.59 5.38
CA HIS A 116 3.69 -22.60 6.10
C HIS A 116 3.99 -24.00 5.54
N PRO A 117 4.36 -24.99 6.37
CA PRO A 117 4.58 -26.35 5.90
C PRO A 117 3.24 -27.01 5.54
N ARG A 118 3.19 -27.72 4.41
CA ARG A 118 2.04 -28.50 3.92
C ARG A 118 2.28 -30.01 3.92
N GLY A 119 3.52 -30.43 4.18
CA GLY A 119 3.93 -31.84 4.25
C GLY A 119 5.40 -31.95 4.65
N MET A 120 5.97 -33.15 4.55
CA MET A 120 7.38 -33.39 4.94
C MET A 120 8.37 -32.55 4.12
N ASN A 121 8.07 -32.23 2.85
CA ASN A 121 8.93 -31.46 1.94
C ASN A 121 8.18 -30.36 1.16
N GLU A 122 6.93 -30.07 1.50
CA GLU A 122 6.10 -29.11 0.76
C GLU A 122 5.83 -27.87 1.61
N THR A 123 6.02 -26.69 1.02
CA THR A 123 5.78 -25.39 1.65
C THR A 123 4.76 -24.60 0.84
N VAL A 124 3.90 -23.85 1.52
CA VAL A 124 3.03 -22.86 0.91
C VAL A 124 3.35 -21.48 1.46
N CYS A 125 3.39 -20.48 0.58
CA CYS A 125 3.59 -19.09 0.95
C CYS A 125 2.26 -18.36 1.04
N SER A 126 2.01 -17.72 2.19
CA SER A 126 0.98 -16.70 2.30
C SER A 126 1.60 -15.35 1.94
N CYS A 127 1.20 -14.83 0.79
CA CYS A 127 1.76 -13.59 0.27
C CYS A 127 1.16 -12.37 0.97
N PRO A 128 1.98 -11.37 1.31
CA PRO A 128 1.49 -10.07 1.73
C PRO A 128 0.74 -9.41 0.57
N ASP A 129 -0.05 -8.39 0.88
CA ASP A 129 -0.79 -7.63 -0.13
C ASP A 129 0.13 -7.23 -1.30
N TYR A 130 -0.43 -7.27 -2.51
CA TYR A 130 0.22 -6.93 -3.78
C TYR A 130 1.25 -7.93 -4.32
N TYR A 131 1.53 -9.01 -3.61
CA TYR A 131 2.38 -10.10 -4.10
C TYR A 131 1.58 -11.37 -4.35
N TYR A 132 2.00 -12.11 -5.37
CA TYR A 132 1.41 -13.39 -5.75
C TYR A 132 2.47 -14.29 -6.40
N GLY A 133 2.06 -15.50 -6.77
CA GLY A 133 2.98 -16.56 -7.17
C GLY A 133 3.27 -17.53 -6.02
N LEU A 134 3.90 -18.66 -6.34
CA LEU A 134 4.12 -19.76 -5.39
C LEU A 134 5.06 -19.38 -4.25
N ARG A 135 5.92 -18.38 -4.50
CA ARG A 135 6.91 -17.86 -3.58
C ARG A 135 6.73 -16.36 -3.34
N CYS A 136 5.59 -15.77 -3.70
CA CYS A 136 5.35 -14.33 -3.63
C CYS A 136 6.33 -13.51 -4.48
N GLU A 137 6.78 -14.08 -5.60
CA GLU A 137 7.78 -13.53 -6.50
C GLU A 137 7.22 -12.54 -7.53
N GLN A 138 5.89 -12.49 -7.70
CA GLN A 138 5.23 -11.69 -8.72
C GLN A 138 4.46 -10.52 -8.10
N THR A 139 4.41 -9.40 -8.82
CA THR A 139 3.61 -8.24 -8.46
C THR A 139 3.21 -7.46 -9.72
N ASN A 140 1.98 -6.96 -9.75
CA ASN A 140 1.46 -6.08 -10.83
C ASN A 140 1.53 -4.61 -10.41
N VAL A 141 2.29 -4.32 -9.36
CA VAL A 141 2.30 -3.05 -8.64
C VAL A 141 3.67 -2.43 -8.83
N THR A 142 3.71 -1.14 -9.17
CA THR A 142 4.98 -0.42 -9.36
C THR A 142 5.78 -0.40 -8.06
N THR A 143 7.11 -0.36 -8.17
CA THR A 143 8.04 -0.30 -7.02
C THR A 143 7.64 0.75 -5.99
N ASP A 144 7.15 1.91 -6.44
CA ASP A 144 6.72 3.03 -5.58
C ASP A 144 5.56 2.67 -4.66
N LYS A 145 4.58 1.98 -5.21
CA LYS A 145 3.43 1.49 -4.45
C LYS A 145 3.88 0.42 -3.43
N LEU A 146 4.96 -0.31 -3.72
CA LEU A 146 5.52 -1.32 -2.82
C LEU A 146 6.35 -0.69 -1.70
N ILE A 147 7.14 0.37 -1.97
CA ILE A 147 7.96 1.04 -0.93
C ILE A 147 7.06 1.60 0.17
N ILE A 148 6.09 2.43 -0.19
CA ILE A 148 5.22 3.10 0.80
C ILE A 148 4.47 2.04 1.63
N SER A 149 3.83 1.07 0.98
CA SER A 149 3.09 0.03 1.69
C SER A 149 4.01 -0.81 2.58
N ARG A 150 5.20 -1.23 2.11
CA ARG A 150 6.14 -2.04 2.90
C ARG A 150 6.68 -1.32 4.11
N VAL A 151 7.15 -0.09 3.91
CA VAL A 151 7.74 0.72 4.98
C VAL A 151 6.70 0.98 6.06
N LEU A 152 5.50 1.43 5.67
CA LEU A 152 4.44 1.75 6.62
C LEU A 152 3.80 0.52 7.27
N SER A 153 3.86 -0.66 6.63
CA SER A 153 3.38 -1.91 7.22
C SER A 153 4.36 -2.54 8.20
N ARG A 154 5.68 -2.42 7.98
CA ARG A 154 6.70 -3.01 8.87
C ARG A 154 7.09 -2.12 10.04
N ASN A 155 6.78 -0.82 9.98
CA ASN A 155 7.15 0.15 10.99
C ASN A 155 5.93 0.70 11.75
N ILE A 156 6.04 0.73 13.08
CA ILE A 156 5.02 1.33 13.95
C ILE A 156 5.63 2.55 14.65
N TRP A 157 5.12 3.74 14.33
CA TRP A 157 5.66 5.01 14.82
C TRP A 157 4.59 5.80 15.60
N PRO A 158 4.46 5.58 16.93
CA PRO A 158 3.47 6.27 17.75
C PRO A 158 3.77 7.77 17.88
N ASN A 159 2.73 8.59 18.01
CA ASN A 159 2.82 10.05 18.05
C ASN A 159 3.64 10.59 16.87
N ALA A 160 3.26 10.19 15.66
CA ALA A 160 3.95 10.57 14.44
C ALA A 160 3.38 11.84 13.81
N LEU A 161 4.28 12.61 13.21
CA LEU A 161 4.02 13.64 12.23
C LEU A 161 4.39 13.07 10.87
N ALA A 162 3.48 13.08 9.90
CA ALA A 162 3.77 12.71 8.52
C ALA A 162 3.78 13.95 7.63
N VAL A 163 4.93 14.26 7.04
CA VAL A 163 5.13 15.36 6.10
C VAL A 163 5.30 14.78 4.71
N ILE A 164 4.38 15.08 3.81
CA ILE A 164 4.16 14.34 2.57
C ILE A 164 4.14 15.32 1.40
N ASP A 165 5.01 15.06 0.43
CA ASP A 165 4.98 15.69 -0.88
C ASP A 165 3.72 15.26 -1.65
N VAL A 166 2.95 16.22 -2.16
CA VAL A 166 1.75 16.01 -2.98
C VAL A 166 1.82 16.76 -4.31
N THR A 167 3.02 16.97 -4.83
CA THR A 167 3.27 17.52 -6.17
C THR A 167 2.75 16.59 -7.26
N GLY A 168 2.76 17.09 -8.51
CA GLY A 168 2.18 16.39 -9.65
C GLY A 168 2.84 15.02 -9.90
N SER A 169 4.15 14.93 -9.73
CA SER A 169 4.90 13.66 -9.85
C SER A 169 4.43 12.66 -8.80
N MET A 170 4.18 13.10 -7.56
CA MET A 170 3.82 12.24 -6.43
C MET A 170 2.44 11.58 -6.52
N ILE A 171 1.66 11.77 -7.58
CA ILE A 171 0.32 11.18 -7.75
C ILE A 171 0.30 9.66 -7.53
N GLY A 172 1.30 8.92 -8.04
CA GLY A 172 1.41 7.47 -7.85
C GLY A 172 1.55 7.09 -6.37
N CYS A 173 2.45 7.78 -5.68
CA CYS A 173 2.75 7.62 -4.26
C CYS A 173 1.54 8.01 -3.38
N ALA A 174 0.95 9.15 -3.68
CA ALA A 174 -0.23 9.68 -3.03
C ALA A 174 -1.39 8.67 -3.04
N THR A 175 -1.65 8.00 -4.16
CA THR A 175 -2.71 6.98 -4.22
C THR A 175 -2.43 5.80 -3.28
N THR A 176 -1.18 5.35 -3.15
CA THR A 176 -0.82 4.30 -2.20
C THR A 176 -0.92 4.75 -0.76
N ILE A 177 -0.51 5.98 -0.45
CA ILE A 177 -0.69 6.57 0.87
C ILE A 177 -2.18 6.56 1.25
N VAL A 178 -3.06 7.00 0.34
CA VAL A 178 -4.52 6.94 0.53
C VAL A 178 -5.02 5.52 0.73
N GLN A 179 -4.53 4.54 -0.04
CA GLN A 179 -4.90 3.14 0.13
C GLN A 179 -4.47 2.58 1.48
N TRP A 180 -3.27 2.92 1.95
CA TRP A 180 -2.79 2.58 3.29
C TRP A 180 -3.60 3.28 4.39
N MET A 181 -4.04 4.52 4.14
CA MET A 181 -4.85 5.29 5.09
C MET A 181 -6.30 4.80 5.21
N LYS A 182 -6.92 4.29 4.13
CA LYS A 182 -8.34 3.88 4.13
C LYS A 182 -8.71 2.81 5.16
N PRO A 183 -7.92 1.75 5.40
CA PRO A 183 -8.21 0.79 6.46
C PRO A 183 -7.93 1.33 7.88
N LEU A 184 -7.59 2.62 8.05
CA LEU A 184 -7.38 3.27 9.35
C LEU A 184 -8.70 3.44 10.14
N HIS A 185 -9.18 2.34 10.70
CA HIS A 185 -9.63 2.30 12.09
C HIS A 185 -8.55 1.68 13.01
N ARG A 186 -7.30 1.47 12.53
CA ARG A 186 -6.24 0.75 13.26
C ARG A 186 -4.86 1.40 13.44
N SER A 187 -4.52 2.54 12.83
CA SER A 187 -3.29 3.26 13.21
C SER A 187 -3.61 4.65 13.77
N THR A 188 -3.86 4.66 15.08
CA THR A 188 -3.91 5.83 15.98
C THR A 188 -2.53 6.46 16.20
N THR A 189 -1.53 6.10 15.38
CA THR A 189 -0.13 6.40 15.66
C THR A 189 0.31 7.74 15.07
N ILE A 190 -0.28 8.17 13.95
CA ILE A 190 -0.05 9.50 13.39
C ILE A 190 -1.01 10.48 14.05
N ASN A 191 -0.47 11.59 14.56
CA ASN A 191 -1.25 12.65 15.20
C ASN A 191 -1.53 13.80 14.22
N MET A 192 -0.64 14.03 13.26
CA MET A 192 -0.73 15.15 12.32
C MET A 192 -0.16 14.79 10.95
N TYR A 193 -0.85 15.26 9.91
CA TYR A 193 -0.36 15.25 8.54
C TYR A 193 -0.04 16.67 8.10
N VAL A 194 1.04 16.81 7.32
CA VAL A 194 1.42 18.01 6.58
C VAL A 194 1.59 17.61 5.13
N PHE A 195 0.96 18.35 4.24
CA PHE A 195 1.08 18.18 2.79
C PHE A 195 1.72 19.43 2.20
N PHE A 196 2.64 19.27 1.24
CA PHE A 196 3.24 20.38 0.53
C PHE A 196 3.25 20.19 -0.99
N ASN A 197 3.20 21.30 -1.74
CA ASN A 197 2.98 21.31 -3.19
C ASN A 197 3.89 22.32 -3.94
N ASP A 198 4.97 22.73 -3.30
CA ASP A 198 5.92 23.76 -3.76
C ASP A 198 5.36 25.17 -4.00
N GLY A 199 4.52 25.65 -3.10
CA GLY A 199 4.17 27.07 -3.10
C GLY A 199 2.96 27.46 -3.96
N ASP A 200 1.97 26.58 -4.10
CA ASP A 200 0.66 26.90 -4.70
C ASP A 200 0.71 27.43 -6.14
N ASN A 201 1.46 26.77 -7.03
CA ASN A 201 1.69 27.20 -8.42
C ASN A 201 2.31 28.61 -8.53
N LYS A 202 2.99 29.07 -7.49
CA LYS A 202 3.79 30.29 -7.55
C LYS A 202 4.88 30.12 -8.61
N ASN A 203 5.12 31.16 -9.41
CA ASN A 203 6.21 31.18 -10.39
C ASN A 203 7.56 30.91 -9.70
N ASP A 204 8.44 30.14 -10.36
CA ASP A 204 9.71 29.67 -9.79
C ASP A 204 10.59 30.80 -9.24
N THR A 205 10.63 31.94 -9.94
CA THR A 205 11.37 33.14 -9.52
C THR A 205 10.86 33.77 -8.23
N SER A 206 9.64 33.45 -7.81
CA SER A 206 9.00 33.97 -6.60
C SER A 206 9.08 32.97 -5.43
N LYS A 207 9.62 31.76 -5.65
CA LYS A 207 9.81 30.74 -4.63
C LYS A 207 11.06 31.04 -3.80
N VAL A 208 10.88 31.96 -2.85
CA VAL A 208 11.92 32.38 -1.91
C VAL A 208 11.98 31.40 -0.75
N ILE A 209 13.17 30.85 -0.48
CA ILE A 209 13.43 29.96 0.66
C ILE A 209 12.90 30.59 1.95
N ASN A 210 12.20 29.78 2.76
CA ASN A 210 11.51 30.18 4.00
C ASN A 210 10.25 31.04 3.79
N ALA A 211 9.82 31.23 2.54
CA ALA A 211 8.58 31.91 2.17
C ALA A 211 7.92 31.27 0.93
N THR A 212 8.24 29.99 0.63
CA THR A 212 7.75 29.32 -0.57
C THR A 212 6.24 29.12 -0.51
N GLY A 213 5.69 28.76 0.65
CA GLY A 213 4.26 28.56 0.86
C GLY A 213 3.80 27.16 0.43
N GLY A 214 2.50 26.98 0.20
CA GLY A 214 1.99 25.69 -0.28
C GLY A 214 2.07 24.55 0.73
N ILE A 215 2.03 24.86 2.04
CA ILE A 215 2.13 23.90 3.13
C ILE A 215 0.81 23.87 3.91
N TYR A 216 0.24 22.69 4.08
CA TYR A 216 -1.10 22.49 4.64
C TYR A 216 -1.09 21.41 5.71
N ALA A 217 -1.61 21.70 6.90
CA ALA A 217 -1.68 20.75 8.01
C ALA A 217 -3.11 20.36 8.39
N VAL A 218 -3.25 19.13 8.88
CA VAL A 218 -4.51 18.58 9.41
C VAL A 218 -4.23 17.59 10.53
N ASN A 219 -5.05 17.62 11.57
CA ASN A 219 -4.99 16.61 12.63
C ASN A 219 -5.50 15.28 12.09
N ALA A 220 -4.90 14.17 12.53
CA ALA A 220 -5.26 12.83 12.10
C ALA A 220 -6.55 12.28 12.76
N THR A 221 -7.47 13.15 13.18
CA THR A 221 -8.70 12.80 13.91
C THR A 221 -9.79 12.22 13.02
N ASN A 222 -9.83 12.62 11.75
CA ASN A 222 -10.84 12.21 10.80
C ASN A 222 -10.20 11.94 9.43
N ILE A 223 -10.32 10.71 8.95
CA ILE A 223 -9.74 10.32 7.65
C ILE A 223 -10.29 11.15 6.49
N SER A 224 -11.57 11.52 6.50
CA SER A 224 -12.16 12.35 5.45
C SER A 224 -11.55 13.75 5.41
N GLU A 225 -11.21 14.32 6.57
CA GLU A 225 -10.52 15.62 6.65
C GLU A 225 -9.08 15.51 6.16
N VAL A 226 -8.39 14.41 6.50
CA VAL A 226 -7.03 14.13 6.00
C VAL A 226 -7.03 14.03 4.47
N LEU A 227 -7.93 13.23 3.90
CA LEU A 227 -8.06 13.06 2.46
C LEU A 227 -8.48 14.36 1.77
N HIS A 228 -9.37 15.14 2.38
CA HIS A 228 -9.75 16.45 1.88
C HIS A 228 -8.56 17.41 1.85
N MET A 229 -7.79 17.50 2.93
CA MET A 229 -6.63 18.38 3.00
C MET A 229 -5.54 17.97 2.01
N MET A 230 -5.30 16.66 1.85
CA MET A 230 -4.37 16.13 0.86
C MET A 230 -4.75 16.54 -0.56
N ASN A 231 -6.02 16.32 -0.94
CA ASN A 231 -6.53 16.71 -2.26
C ASN A 231 -6.52 18.22 -2.45
N TYR A 232 -6.84 18.99 -1.39
CA TYR A 232 -6.81 20.44 -1.43
C TYR A 232 -5.39 20.95 -1.69
N ALA A 233 -4.39 20.49 -0.93
CA ALA A 233 -2.98 20.82 -1.15
C ALA A 233 -2.53 20.48 -2.57
N ALA A 234 -2.79 19.27 -3.06
CA ALA A 234 -2.44 18.86 -4.43
C ALA A 234 -3.16 19.70 -5.51
N SER A 235 -4.39 20.16 -5.25
CA SER A 235 -5.14 20.99 -6.21
C SER A 235 -4.61 22.42 -6.34
N LYS A 236 -3.81 22.87 -5.36
CA LYS A 236 -3.31 24.24 -5.29
C LYS A 236 -2.00 24.43 -6.04
N GLY A 237 -1.23 23.35 -6.23
CA GLY A 237 0.13 23.40 -6.77
C GLY A 237 0.56 22.04 -7.31
N ASN A 238 1.33 22.01 -8.41
CA ASN A 238 1.87 20.77 -8.96
C ASN A 238 3.41 20.65 -8.86
N GLY A 239 4.12 21.59 -8.24
CA GLY A 239 5.58 21.61 -8.18
C GLY A 239 6.21 22.65 -9.12
N GLY A 240 5.73 22.80 -10.35
CA GLY A 240 6.30 23.78 -11.30
C GLY A 240 7.70 23.40 -11.81
N ASP A 241 8.76 23.77 -11.08
CA ASP A 241 10.15 23.37 -11.33
C ASP A 241 10.53 22.08 -10.57
N ASP A 242 11.67 21.48 -10.92
CA ASP A 242 12.12 20.22 -10.31
C ASP A 242 12.46 20.31 -8.80
N PRO A 243 12.95 21.45 -8.24
CA PRO A 243 13.26 21.56 -6.81
C PRO A 243 12.05 21.85 -5.91
N GLU A 244 11.99 21.19 -4.76
CA GLU A 244 10.83 21.24 -3.84
C GLU A 244 11.13 21.95 -2.50
N ASN A 245 10.11 22.21 -1.67
CA ASN A 245 10.23 22.94 -0.38
C ASN A 245 10.10 22.07 0.89
N ASP A 246 10.77 20.91 0.87
CA ASP A 246 10.71 19.88 1.91
C ASP A 246 11.08 20.37 3.31
N ILE A 247 12.15 21.15 3.45
CA ILE A 247 12.67 21.54 4.77
C ILE A 247 11.73 22.54 5.46
N GLU A 248 11.16 23.48 4.71
CA GLU A 248 10.11 24.39 5.18
C GLU A 248 8.88 23.60 5.68
N ALA A 249 8.44 22.61 4.91
CA ALA A 249 7.31 21.75 5.30
C ALA A 249 7.60 20.95 6.58
N LEU A 250 8.82 20.41 6.72
CA LEU A 250 9.27 19.71 7.92
C LEU A 250 9.30 20.63 9.14
N LEU A 251 9.89 21.83 9.01
CA LEU A 251 9.94 22.82 10.08
C LEU A 251 8.52 23.26 10.52
N TYR A 252 7.64 23.51 9.54
CA TYR A 252 6.25 23.85 9.78
C TYR A 252 5.53 22.78 10.59
N GLY A 253 5.64 21.50 10.18
CA GLY A 253 5.01 20.38 10.86
C GLY A 253 5.54 20.16 12.28
N ILE A 254 6.86 20.22 12.46
CA ILE A 254 7.51 20.04 13.77
C ILE A 254 7.04 21.10 14.76
N ASN A 255 6.91 22.35 14.31
CA ASN A 255 6.41 23.44 15.14
C ASN A 255 4.91 23.24 15.48
N ARG A 256 4.13 22.67 14.55
CA ARG A 256 2.69 22.47 14.73
C ARG A 256 2.34 21.25 15.58
N CYS A 257 3.21 20.24 15.63
CA CYS A 257 3.06 19.06 16.46
C CYS A 257 4.24 18.87 17.44
N PRO A 258 4.33 19.67 18.52
CA PRO A 258 5.43 19.55 19.49
C PRO A 258 5.43 18.23 20.27
N LEU A 259 4.29 17.52 20.30
CA LEU A 259 4.16 16.21 20.93
C LEU A 259 4.53 15.05 19.98
N CYS A 260 4.71 15.32 18.69
CA CYS A 260 5.10 14.30 17.73
C CYS A 260 6.57 13.94 17.93
N LYS A 261 6.85 12.68 18.26
CA LYS A 261 8.21 12.17 18.51
C LYS A 261 8.81 11.49 17.29
N ASN A 262 7.95 11.00 16.39
CA ASN A 262 8.34 10.37 15.15
C ASN A 262 8.01 11.31 14.00
N ILE A 263 8.98 11.66 13.17
CA ILE A 263 8.78 12.55 12.04
C ILE A 263 9.06 11.75 10.79
N ILE A 264 8.03 11.56 9.97
CA ILE A 264 8.05 10.80 8.73
C ILE A 264 8.04 11.82 7.60
N HIS A 265 8.94 11.66 6.65
CA HIS A 265 9.05 12.49 5.48
C HIS A 265 8.93 11.61 4.24
N ILE A 266 7.88 11.81 3.46
CA ILE A 266 7.66 11.10 2.19
C ILE A 266 7.85 12.12 1.08
N ALA A 267 8.88 11.92 0.26
CA ALA A 267 9.34 12.90 -0.74
C ALA A 267 9.60 12.24 -2.08
N ASP A 268 9.49 13.02 -3.15
CA ASP A 268 9.88 12.58 -4.49
C ASP A 268 11.39 12.36 -4.58
N ASN A 269 11.79 11.17 -5.03
CA ASN A 269 13.19 10.84 -5.27
C ASN A 269 13.76 11.53 -6.52
N ALA A 270 12.92 12.00 -7.43
CA ALA A 270 13.35 12.74 -8.62
C ALA A 270 13.65 14.22 -8.32
N ALA A 271 13.08 14.78 -7.25
CA ALA A 271 13.22 16.18 -6.87
C ALA A 271 14.29 16.38 -5.80
N THR A 272 15.10 17.43 -5.93
CA THR A 272 16.07 17.83 -4.90
C THR A 272 15.53 19.03 -4.13
N PRO A 273 15.45 19.01 -2.79
CA PRO A 273 14.91 20.13 -2.05
C PRO A 273 15.70 21.43 -2.28
N ARG A 274 15.00 22.49 -2.67
CA ARG A 274 15.54 23.85 -2.89
C ARG A 274 16.11 24.46 -1.61
N ASP A 275 15.51 24.09 -0.49
CA ASP A 275 15.70 24.69 0.82
C ASP A 275 16.63 23.87 1.74
N LEU A 276 17.48 23.01 1.17
CA LEU A 276 18.51 22.25 1.92
C LEU A 276 19.43 23.13 2.77
N VAL A 277 19.58 24.41 2.44
CA VAL A 277 20.30 25.39 3.28
C VAL A 277 19.71 25.50 4.69
N LEU A 278 18.42 25.18 4.86
CA LEU A 278 17.71 25.17 6.14
C LEU A 278 17.89 23.87 6.94
N LEU A 279 18.47 22.81 6.34
CA LEU A 279 18.65 21.49 6.97
C LEU A 279 19.35 21.53 8.35
N PRO A 280 20.34 22.42 8.63
CA PRO A 280 20.91 22.54 9.97
C PRO A 280 19.88 22.81 11.08
N SER A 281 18.75 23.43 10.75
CA SER A 281 17.64 23.70 11.69
C SER A 281 16.89 22.44 12.12
N LEU A 282 17.03 21.33 11.39
CA LEU A 282 16.45 20.03 11.70
C LEU A 282 17.39 19.11 12.50
N LYS A 283 18.53 19.62 12.97
CA LYS A 283 19.50 18.83 13.74
C LYS A 283 18.81 18.13 14.92
N ASN A 284 19.10 16.83 15.09
CA ASN A 284 18.56 15.95 16.13
C ASN A 284 17.04 15.72 16.09
N LYS A 285 16.35 16.07 15.00
CA LYS A 285 14.92 15.79 14.84
C LYS A 285 14.63 14.34 14.42
N ARG A 286 15.65 13.55 14.04
CA ARG A 286 15.55 12.13 13.67
C ARG A 286 14.49 11.87 12.59
N ILE A 287 14.66 12.51 11.44
CA ILE A 287 13.71 12.43 10.32
C ILE A 287 13.78 11.04 9.67
N LYS A 288 12.62 10.40 9.50
CA LYS A 288 12.45 9.10 8.84
C LYS A 288 12.05 9.36 7.40
N VAL A 289 13.00 9.22 6.49
CA VAL A 289 12.82 9.54 5.07
C VAL A 289 12.35 8.30 4.32
N ILE A 290 11.27 8.44 3.55
CA ILE A 290 10.71 7.43 2.66
C ILE A 290 10.73 8.01 1.24
N PRO A 291 11.72 7.66 0.39
CA PRO A 291 11.76 8.15 -0.98
C PRO A 291 10.67 7.44 -1.80
N CYS A 292 10.03 8.19 -2.69
CA CYS A 292 9.11 7.63 -3.67
C CYS A 292 9.62 7.84 -5.10
N GLN A 293 9.23 7.01 -6.06
CA GLN A 293 9.76 7.05 -7.45
C GLN A 293 11.24 6.68 -7.54
N VAL A 294 11.62 5.66 -6.76
CA VAL A 294 12.99 5.12 -6.81
C VAL A 294 13.12 4.23 -8.06
N SER A 295 13.67 4.80 -9.13
CA SER A 295 13.92 4.10 -10.39
C SER A 295 15.33 3.50 -10.49
N SER A 296 16.30 4.07 -9.77
CA SER A 296 17.69 3.60 -9.73
C SER A 296 18.35 3.93 -8.40
N ASN A 297 18.92 5.13 -8.28
CA ASN A 297 19.59 5.61 -7.07
C ASN A 297 18.65 6.46 -6.23
N ILE A 298 18.86 6.41 -4.92
CA ILE A 298 18.18 7.31 -4.00
C ILE A 298 18.84 8.69 -4.10
N ASN A 299 18.03 9.75 -4.14
CA ASN A 299 18.50 11.11 -4.16
C ASN A 299 19.46 11.36 -2.95
N PRO A 300 20.73 11.74 -3.19
CA PRO A 300 21.69 12.02 -2.13
C PRO A 300 21.21 13.07 -1.13
N ALA A 301 20.40 14.04 -1.55
CA ALA A 301 19.82 15.03 -0.66
C ALA A 301 18.87 14.41 0.39
N LEU A 302 18.05 13.44 -0.02
CA LEU A 302 17.17 12.71 0.90
C LEU A 302 17.97 11.85 1.89
N ILE A 303 19.07 11.24 1.43
CA ILE A 303 20.03 10.55 2.30
C ILE A 303 20.63 11.54 3.31
N ASP A 304 20.99 12.74 2.88
CA ASP A 304 21.55 13.78 3.73
C ASP A 304 20.56 14.30 4.78
N ILE A 305 19.27 14.38 4.46
CA ILE A 305 18.23 14.68 5.44
C ILE A 305 18.20 13.61 6.54
N ALA A 306 18.16 12.33 6.17
CA ALA A 306 18.17 11.24 7.14
C ALA A 306 19.45 11.28 8.00
N ARG A 307 20.61 11.36 7.35
CA ARG A 307 21.93 11.34 7.99
C ARG A 307 22.16 12.54 8.92
N ARG A 308 21.96 13.76 8.45
CA ARG A 308 22.28 14.99 9.22
C ARG A 308 21.29 15.25 10.37
N THR A 309 20.11 14.62 10.34
CA THR A 309 19.13 14.73 11.42
C THR A 309 19.24 13.60 12.45
N ASN A 310 20.21 12.68 12.30
CA ASN A 310 20.33 11.44 13.07
C ASN A 310 19.06 10.58 12.97
N GLY A 311 18.45 10.60 11.79
CA GLY A 311 17.23 9.90 11.42
C GLY A 311 17.52 8.59 10.71
N SER A 312 16.66 8.23 9.76
CA SER A 312 16.74 6.95 9.05
C SER A 312 16.18 7.06 7.64
N LEU A 313 16.68 6.21 6.75
CA LEU A 313 16.23 6.08 5.37
C LEU A 313 15.50 4.74 5.21
N HIS A 314 14.29 4.75 4.70
CA HIS A 314 13.43 3.58 4.61
C HIS A 314 13.20 3.18 3.15
N THR A 315 13.72 2.03 2.75
CA THR A 315 13.69 1.53 1.37
C THR A 315 12.70 0.37 1.20
N LEU A 316 12.58 -0.21 0.02
CA LEU A 316 11.68 -1.34 -0.20
C LEU A 316 12.02 -2.53 0.73
N GLU A 317 13.30 -2.88 0.85
CA GLU A 317 13.74 -4.09 1.56
C GLU A 317 14.15 -3.82 3.01
N GLN A 318 14.73 -2.65 3.30
CA GLN A 318 15.37 -2.39 4.60
C GLN A 318 15.24 -0.95 5.10
N ASP A 319 15.45 -0.79 6.40
CA ASP A 319 15.52 0.49 7.09
C ASP A 319 16.99 0.75 7.47
N ILE A 320 17.53 1.88 7.04
CA ILE A 320 18.94 2.25 7.19
C ILE A 320 19.04 3.34 8.25
N TYR A 321 19.77 3.04 9.33
CA TYR A 321 19.99 3.94 10.47
C TYR A 321 21.43 4.44 10.54
N ASP A 322 22.38 3.62 10.12
CA ASP A 322 23.80 3.92 10.14
C ASP A 322 24.27 4.31 8.74
N PHE A 323 24.73 5.55 8.60
CA PHE A 323 25.26 6.08 7.36
C PHE A 323 26.79 6.12 7.45
N PRO A 324 27.52 5.56 6.48
CA PRO A 324 28.98 5.68 6.47
C PRO A 324 29.37 7.17 6.45
N MET A 325 30.37 7.52 7.26
CA MET A 325 30.94 8.87 7.26
C MET A 325 31.55 9.13 5.88
N ASN A 326 31.14 10.22 5.20
CA ASN A 326 31.88 10.69 4.03
C ASN A 326 33.28 11.12 4.48
N THR A 327 34.29 10.33 4.09
CA THR A 327 35.69 10.72 4.15
C THR A 327 36.01 11.64 2.98
N SER A 328 35.41 12.81 2.94
CA SER A 328 35.78 13.86 1.97
C SER A 328 35.60 15.21 2.65
N GLY A 329 36.71 15.72 3.17
CA GLY A 329 36.85 17.13 3.53
C GLY A 329 37.11 18.00 2.31
#